data_AF-A0A8C9FEN7-F1
#
_entry.id   AF-A0A8C9FEN7-F1
#
_cell.length_a   1.000
_cell.length_b   1.000
_cell.length_c   1.000
_cell.angle_alpha   90.00
_cell.angle_beta   90.00
_cell.angle_gamma   90.00
#
_symmetry.space_group_name_H-M   'P 1'
#
loop_
_entity.id
_entity.type
_entity.pdbx_description
1 polymer ?
#
loop_
_entity_poly.entity_id
_entity_poly.type
_entity_poly.pdbx_seq_one_letter_code
_entity_poly.pdbx_strand_id
1 'polypeptide(L)'
;NLASKEPYYVRCIKPNDQKSPVLFDEERCRHQVAYLGLLENVRVRRAGFAYRQPYDRFLQRYKMTCEYTWPNHLMATDREATQTLLEQHGFQDDVAYGHTKVFIRTPRTLFCLEQERAQLIPIIVLLLQKAWRGALARRRCRYLRAAYAIMGYYKRHKVKAYLLELVRRFQGVRSMPDFGKSLAWPEPPAVLARFQENSQQLFRRWRARQIIKNIPPSDMAQIRAKVAAMGVLHGLRKDWGCQRGWARDYLSSASENPGLALPFARRVQALRDKVHFGAVLFSSHVRKINRFNKSRDRAILITDQHLYKMEPRKQYRVMRELPLSMVTGLSVTSCRAQLVVFHTQNHDDLAVCLHKTQPRGDERVGELVGVLLEHCRTTKRELQVQVSDRIQLSLRGRKRLLTVETQPDVAAPDFRKSRDGFVLYWPGSWGG
;
A
#
# COMPACT_ATOMS: atom_id res chain seq x y z
N ASN A 1 -15.27 -4.50 -91.18
CA ASN A 1 -14.14 -3.79 -91.81
C ASN A 1 -12.83 -4.26 -91.19
N LEU A 2 -12.10 -5.20 -91.82
CA LEU A 2 -10.82 -5.71 -91.28
C LEU A 2 -9.71 -4.65 -91.33
N ALA A 3 -9.85 -3.60 -92.15
CA ALA A 3 -8.86 -2.54 -92.28
C ALA A 3 -8.70 -1.67 -91.02
N SER A 4 -9.67 -1.72 -90.09
CA SER A 4 -9.65 -0.94 -88.85
C SER A 4 -9.13 -1.73 -87.63
N LYS A 5 -8.52 -2.90 -87.83
CA LYS A 5 -8.01 -3.79 -86.76
C LYS A 5 -6.52 -4.04 -86.96
N GLU A 6 -5.84 -4.50 -85.91
CA GLU A 6 -4.46 -5.00 -85.99
C GLU A 6 -4.48 -6.49 -86.36
N PRO A 7 -4.07 -6.88 -87.60
CA PRO A 7 -4.22 -8.25 -88.05
C PRO A 7 -3.08 -9.14 -87.55
N TYR A 8 -3.45 -10.24 -86.89
CA TYR A 8 -2.53 -11.33 -86.57
C TYR A 8 -2.73 -12.46 -87.58
N TYR A 9 -1.72 -12.68 -88.43
CA TYR A 9 -1.80 -13.68 -89.49
C TYR A 9 -1.29 -15.04 -89.00
N VAL A 10 -2.16 -16.06 -89.08
CA VAL A 10 -1.78 -17.47 -88.96
C VAL A 10 -1.80 -18.09 -90.35
N ARG A 11 -0.69 -18.69 -90.79
CA ARG A 11 -0.55 -19.30 -92.12
C ARG A 11 -0.52 -20.82 -91.95
N CYS A 12 -1.59 -21.49 -92.37
CA CYS A 12 -1.69 -22.94 -92.32
C CYS A 12 -1.00 -23.56 -93.54
N ILE A 13 -0.22 -24.62 -93.33
CA ILE A 13 0.43 -25.40 -94.39
C ILE A 13 -0.09 -26.83 -94.29
N LYS A 14 -0.64 -27.36 -95.39
CA LYS A 14 -1.10 -28.75 -95.48
C LYS A 14 0.08 -29.67 -95.83
N PRO A 15 0.48 -30.63 -94.98
CA PRO A 15 1.71 -31.41 -95.16
C PRO A 15 1.62 -32.45 -96.30
N ASN A 16 0.44 -33.03 -96.56
CA ASN A 16 0.20 -34.00 -97.63
C ASN A 16 -1.31 -34.10 -97.95
N ASP A 17 -1.68 -34.68 -99.09
CA ASP A 17 -3.09 -34.92 -99.47
C ASP A 17 -3.72 -36.16 -98.86
N GLN A 18 -2.90 -37.16 -98.50
CA GLN A 18 -3.34 -38.46 -98.00
C GLN A 18 -3.84 -38.42 -96.56
N LYS A 19 -3.90 -37.23 -95.93
CA LYS A 19 -4.28 -37.00 -94.53
C LYS A 19 -3.45 -37.85 -93.55
N SER A 20 -2.24 -38.21 -93.94
CA SER A 20 -1.34 -39.00 -93.10
C SER A 20 -0.58 -38.08 -92.14
N PRO A 21 -0.44 -38.42 -90.85
CA PRO A 21 0.34 -37.63 -89.92
C PRO A 21 1.86 -37.74 -90.14
N VAL A 22 2.33 -38.75 -90.89
CA VAL A 22 3.77 -39.07 -91.04
C VAL A 22 4.34 -38.63 -92.39
N LEU A 23 3.49 -38.46 -93.40
CA LEU A 23 3.93 -38.08 -94.75
C LEU A 23 4.13 -36.57 -94.87
N PHE A 24 5.29 -36.16 -95.39
CA PHE A 24 5.57 -34.77 -95.73
C PHE A 24 5.90 -34.66 -97.21
N ASP A 25 4.99 -34.02 -97.94
CA ASP A 25 5.16 -33.75 -99.36
C ASP A 25 5.88 -32.40 -99.52
N GLU A 26 7.17 -32.47 -99.83
CA GLU A 26 8.04 -31.29 -99.93
C GLU A 26 7.63 -30.38 -101.08
N GLU A 27 7.26 -30.92 -102.23
CA GLU A 27 6.86 -30.12 -103.39
C GLU A 27 5.58 -29.35 -103.12
N ARG A 28 4.59 -30.02 -102.51
CA ARG A 28 3.35 -29.39 -102.08
C ARG A 28 3.57 -28.31 -101.02
N CYS A 29 4.40 -28.58 -100.01
CA CYS A 29 4.71 -27.61 -98.97
C CYS A 29 5.49 -26.42 -99.53
N ARG A 30 6.46 -26.66 -100.41
CA ARG A 30 7.25 -25.62 -101.08
C ARG A 30 6.36 -24.73 -101.95
N HIS A 31 5.44 -25.31 -102.71
CA HIS A 31 4.44 -24.56 -103.49
C HIS A 31 3.58 -23.68 -102.58
N GLN A 32 3.08 -24.20 -101.44
CA GLN A 32 2.31 -23.40 -100.47
C GLN A 32 3.13 -22.26 -99.85
N VAL A 33 4.40 -22.51 -99.49
CA VAL A 33 5.32 -21.50 -98.93
C VAL A 33 5.57 -20.37 -99.94
N ALA A 34 5.80 -20.71 -101.21
CA ALA A 34 6.04 -19.76 -102.29
C ALA A 34 4.76 -18.97 -102.64
N TYR A 35 3.63 -19.65 -102.81
CA TYR A 35 2.34 -19.02 -103.12
C TYR A 35 1.87 -18.07 -102.01
N LEU A 36 2.06 -18.45 -100.74
CA LEU A 36 1.75 -17.59 -99.59
C LEU A 36 2.76 -16.44 -99.39
N GLY A 37 3.84 -16.41 -100.19
CA GLY A 37 4.90 -15.41 -100.13
C GLY A 37 5.63 -15.38 -98.79
N LEU A 38 5.76 -16.52 -98.10
CA LEU A 38 6.29 -16.53 -96.73
C LEU A 38 7.75 -16.05 -96.68
N LEU A 39 8.55 -16.41 -97.67
CA LEU A 39 9.96 -15.99 -97.76
C LEU A 39 10.07 -14.49 -98.09
N GLU A 40 9.25 -13.99 -98.99
CA GLU A 40 9.16 -12.58 -99.37
C GLU A 40 8.72 -11.74 -98.17
N ASN A 41 7.71 -12.20 -97.42
CA ASN A 41 7.26 -11.58 -96.18
C ASN A 41 8.38 -11.50 -95.13
N VAL A 42 9.20 -12.55 -94.99
CA VAL A 42 10.36 -12.55 -94.10
C VAL A 42 11.46 -11.62 -94.63
N ARG A 43 11.73 -11.62 -95.93
CA ARG A 43 12.74 -10.75 -96.57
C ARG A 43 12.40 -9.27 -96.41
N VAL A 44 11.15 -8.87 -96.67
CA VAL A 44 10.67 -7.49 -96.46
C VAL A 44 10.81 -7.07 -94.99
N ARG A 45 10.47 -7.97 -94.05
CA ARG A 45 10.65 -7.70 -92.61
C ARG A 45 12.11 -7.61 -92.18
N ARG A 46 13.01 -8.37 -92.78
CA ARG A 46 14.46 -8.34 -92.47
C ARG A 46 15.20 -7.18 -93.14
N ALA A 47 14.77 -6.76 -94.32
CA ALA A 47 15.34 -5.63 -95.04
C ALA A 47 14.87 -4.28 -94.49
N GLY A 48 13.69 -4.23 -93.87
CA GLY A 48 13.13 -3.03 -93.26
C GLY A 48 13.16 -3.04 -91.73
N PHE A 49 12.45 -2.08 -91.14
CA PHE A 49 12.24 -2.02 -89.69
C PHE A 49 11.02 -2.86 -89.30
N ALA A 50 11.26 -4.06 -88.78
CA ALA A 50 10.21 -5.02 -88.45
C ALA A 50 9.30 -4.54 -87.30
N TYR A 51 9.83 -3.74 -86.37
CA TYR A 51 9.10 -3.24 -85.21
C TYR A 51 9.02 -1.72 -85.22
N ARG A 52 7.86 -1.19 -84.81
CA ARG A 52 7.62 0.25 -84.71
C ARG A 52 6.76 0.55 -83.50
N GLN A 53 7.15 1.53 -82.69
CA GLN A 53 6.41 1.90 -81.49
C GLN A 53 6.42 3.42 -81.29
N PRO A 54 5.30 4.00 -80.83
CA PRO A 54 5.29 5.37 -80.31
C PRO A 54 6.33 5.59 -79.22
N TYR A 55 6.94 6.77 -79.18
CA TYR A 55 8.02 7.09 -78.23
C TYR A 55 7.57 6.99 -76.77
N ASP A 56 6.39 7.53 -76.46
CA ASP A 56 5.77 7.47 -75.13
C ASP A 56 5.62 6.02 -74.63
N ARG A 57 5.10 5.12 -75.48
CA ARG A 57 4.90 3.71 -75.13
C ARG A 57 6.23 2.97 -74.97
N PHE A 58 7.21 3.28 -75.81
CA PHE A 58 8.55 2.70 -75.74
C PHE A 58 9.23 3.12 -74.43
N LEU A 59 9.23 4.41 -74.10
CA LEU A 59 9.80 4.94 -72.86
C LEU A 59 9.09 4.41 -71.63
N GLN A 60 7.75 4.44 -71.57
CA GLN A 60 7.01 3.85 -70.45
C GLN A 60 7.39 2.39 -70.19
N ARG A 61 7.75 1.67 -71.26
CA ARG A 61 8.16 0.27 -71.18
C ARG A 61 9.62 0.11 -70.76
N TYR A 62 10.56 0.85 -71.33
CA TYR A 62 11.99 0.58 -71.17
C TYR A 62 12.73 1.61 -70.33
N LYS A 63 12.13 2.73 -69.92
CA LYS A 63 12.81 3.80 -69.15
C LYS A 63 13.52 3.34 -67.88
N MET A 64 13.16 2.18 -67.32
CA MET A 64 13.82 1.65 -66.13
C MET A 64 15.22 1.08 -66.40
N THR A 65 15.54 0.72 -67.65
CA THR A 65 16.84 0.16 -68.02
C THR A 65 17.93 1.23 -68.20
N CYS A 66 17.55 2.51 -68.20
CA CYS A 66 18.47 3.63 -68.42
C CYS A 66 18.36 4.65 -67.27
N GLU A 67 19.50 5.02 -66.69
CA GLU A 67 19.56 5.95 -65.54
C GLU A 67 19.06 7.36 -65.90
N TYR A 68 19.28 7.80 -67.14
CA TYR A 68 18.87 9.13 -67.62
C TYR A 68 17.36 9.25 -67.91
N THR A 69 16.68 8.12 -68.08
CA THR A 69 15.24 8.09 -68.36
C THR A 69 14.40 7.67 -67.15
N TRP A 70 15.03 7.08 -66.12
CA TRP A 70 14.40 6.66 -64.89
C TRP A 70 14.43 7.75 -63.80
N PRO A 71 13.36 7.94 -62.99
CA PRO A 71 12.00 7.43 -63.18
C PRO A 71 11.23 8.20 -64.24
N ASN A 72 11.60 9.47 -64.49
CA ASN A 72 11.06 10.33 -65.53
C ASN A 72 12.24 11.10 -66.15
N HIS A 73 12.31 11.17 -67.48
CA HIS A 73 13.37 11.94 -68.15
C HIS A 73 13.12 13.45 -68.03
N LEU A 74 14.20 14.23 -68.09
CA LEU A 74 14.19 15.69 -68.08
C LEU A 74 14.48 16.30 -69.47
N MET A 75 14.60 15.45 -70.49
CA MET A 75 14.92 15.85 -71.86
C MET A 75 13.76 16.58 -72.54
N ALA A 76 14.05 17.36 -73.58
CA ALA A 76 13.09 18.25 -74.22
C ALA A 76 12.00 17.48 -74.99
N THR A 77 12.32 16.29 -75.51
CA THR A 77 11.37 15.45 -76.24
C THR A 77 11.53 13.96 -75.92
N ASP A 78 10.43 13.20 -76.01
CA ASP A 78 10.44 11.73 -75.87
C ASP A 78 11.34 11.05 -76.91
N ARG A 79 11.50 11.68 -78.08
CA ARG A 79 12.43 11.21 -79.11
C ARG A 79 13.86 11.23 -78.59
N GLU A 80 14.27 12.34 -77.98
CA GLU A 80 15.61 12.52 -77.40
C GLU A 80 15.86 11.52 -76.27
N ALA A 81 14.89 11.35 -75.37
CA ALA A 81 14.96 10.34 -74.30
C ALA A 81 15.06 8.91 -74.84
N THR A 82 14.34 8.59 -75.92
CA THR A 82 14.42 7.28 -76.56
C THR A 82 15.79 7.06 -77.21
N GLN A 83 16.36 8.11 -77.81
CA GLN A 83 17.68 8.07 -78.42
C GLN A 83 18.76 7.81 -77.37
N THR A 84 18.77 8.56 -76.27
CA THR A 84 19.75 8.35 -75.17
C THR A 84 19.64 6.96 -74.56
N LEU A 85 18.42 6.43 -74.40
CA LEU A 85 18.22 5.06 -73.94
C LEU A 85 18.86 4.07 -74.90
N LEU A 86 18.58 4.17 -76.20
CA LEU A 86 19.10 3.22 -77.21
C LEU A 86 20.63 3.34 -77.39
N GLU A 87 21.18 4.54 -77.28
CA GLU A 87 22.62 4.81 -77.30
C GLU A 87 23.32 4.17 -76.09
N GLN A 88 22.76 4.31 -74.88
CA GLN A 88 23.33 3.69 -73.67
C GLN A 88 23.41 2.16 -73.78
N HIS A 89 22.48 1.53 -74.50
CA HIS A 89 22.47 0.08 -74.72
C HIS A 89 23.20 -0.35 -76.02
N GLY A 90 23.80 0.59 -76.75
CA GLY A 90 24.58 0.32 -77.95
C GLY A 90 23.76 -0.12 -79.18
N PHE A 91 22.49 0.29 -79.28
CA PHE A 91 21.59 -0.10 -80.38
C PHE A 91 21.37 0.99 -81.44
N GLN A 92 22.20 2.03 -81.46
CA GLN A 92 22.08 3.18 -82.38
C GLN A 92 22.02 2.80 -83.87
N ASP A 93 22.74 1.76 -84.29
CA ASP A 93 22.81 1.33 -85.69
C ASP A 93 21.62 0.45 -86.13
N ASP A 94 20.84 -0.06 -85.17
CA ASP A 94 19.72 -0.97 -85.40
C ASP A 94 18.34 -0.29 -85.39
N VAL A 95 18.34 1.03 -85.20
CA VAL A 95 17.12 1.83 -85.02
C VAL A 95 17.08 3.02 -85.97
N ALA A 96 15.87 3.48 -86.29
CA ALA A 96 15.62 4.73 -86.97
C ALA A 96 14.53 5.53 -86.25
N TYR A 97 14.64 6.85 -86.31
CA TYR A 97 13.78 7.77 -85.57
C TYR A 97 12.83 8.49 -86.53
N GLY A 98 11.53 8.23 -86.41
CA GLY A 98 10.50 8.98 -87.12
C GLY A 98 10.05 10.22 -86.34
N HIS A 99 9.00 10.90 -86.84
CA HIS A 99 8.44 12.06 -86.13
C HIS A 99 7.75 11.68 -84.81
N THR A 100 7.06 10.52 -84.76
CA THR A 100 6.25 10.11 -83.59
C THR A 100 6.61 8.71 -83.07
N LYS A 101 7.45 7.96 -83.78
CA LYS A 101 7.72 6.55 -83.52
C LYS A 101 9.18 6.21 -83.69
N VAL A 102 9.66 5.27 -82.87
CA VAL A 102 10.92 4.56 -83.09
C VAL A 102 10.67 3.35 -83.98
N PHE A 103 11.61 3.09 -84.89
CA PHE A 103 11.63 1.96 -85.80
C PHE A 103 12.85 1.09 -85.48
N ILE A 104 12.65 -0.21 -85.27
CA ILE A 104 13.68 -1.15 -84.82
C ILE A 104 13.79 -2.28 -85.85
N ARG A 105 15.01 -2.57 -86.28
CA ARG A 105 15.29 -3.50 -87.39
C ARG A 105 15.32 -4.93 -86.89
N THR A 106 16.11 -5.24 -85.86
CA THR A 106 16.25 -6.62 -85.36
C THR A 106 15.44 -6.89 -84.08
N PRO A 107 14.96 -8.14 -83.89
CA PRO A 107 14.32 -8.53 -82.64
C PRO A 107 15.30 -8.56 -81.45
N ARG A 108 16.62 -8.55 -81.70
CA ARG A 108 17.65 -8.61 -80.65
C ARG A 108 17.57 -7.42 -79.71
N THR A 109 17.42 -6.21 -80.24
CA THR A 109 17.29 -4.97 -79.45
C THR A 109 16.14 -5.07 -78.46
N LEU A 110 14.95 -5.50 -78.92
CA LEU A 110 13.79 -5.64 -78.04
C LEU A 110 13.99 -6.75 -76.99
N PHE A 111 14.56 -7.89 -77.39
CA PHE A 111 14.79 -9.01 -76.47
C PHE A 111 15.75 -8.63 -75.34
N CYS A 112 16.86 -7.94 -75.66
CA CYS A 112 17.82 -7.46 -74.68
C CYS A 112 17.16 -6.47 -73.69
N LEU A 113 16.43 -5.47 -74.19
CA LEU A 113 15.73 -4.50 -73.34
C LEU A 113 14.66 -5.15 -72.45
N GLU A 114 13.94 -6.16 -72.94
CA GLU A 114 12.99 -6.94 -72.12
C GLU A 114 13.70 -7.75 -71.04
N GLN A 115 14.85 -8.36 -71.36
CA GLN A 115 15.60 -9.17 -70.42
C GLN A 115 16.12 -8.32 -69.24
N GLU A 116 16.69 -7.16 -69.54
CA GLU A 116 17.17 -6.23 -68.49
C GLU A 116 16.00 -5.67 -67.67
N ARG A 117 14.91 -5.28 -68.32
CA ARG A 117 13.67 -4.87 -67.64
C ARG A 117 13.20 -5.97 -66.68
N ALA A 118 13.19 -7.23 -67.11
CA ALA A 118 12.78 -8.37 -66.28
C ALA A 118 13.70 -8.58 -65.06
N GLN A 119 15.00 -8.25 -65.17
CA GLN A 119 15.94 -8.31 -64.05
C GLN A 119 15.75 -7.16 -63.04
N LEU A 120 15.39 -5.96 -63.52
CA LEU A 120 15.22 -4.77 -62.68
C LEU A 120 13.89 -4.74 -61.92
N ILE A 121 12.81 -5.29 -62.49
CA ILE A 121 11.48 -5.30 -61.87
C ILE A 121 11.51 -5.91 -60.45
N PRO A 122 12.10 -7.10 -60.21
CA PRO A 122 12.18 -7.68 -58.86
C PRO A 122 12.86 -6.75 -57.84
N ILE A 123 13.91 -6.04 -58.24
CA ILE A 123 14.66 -5.12 -57.36
C ILE A 123 13.76 -3.95 -56.94
N ILE A 124 13.07 -3.33 -57.91
CA ILE A 124 12.15 -2.21 -57.64
C ILE A 124 10.97 -2.69 -56.78
N VAL A 125 10.39 -3.85 -57.10
CA VAL A 125 9.29 -4.44 -56.31
C VAL A 125 9.74 -4.70 -54.88
N LEU A 126 10.93 -5.25 -54.67
CA LEU A 126 11.49 -5.47 -53.33
C LEU A 126 11.69 -4.16 -52.57
N LEU A 127 12.16 -3.09 -53.23
CA LEU A 127 12.27 -1.76 -52.62
C LEU A 127 10.91 -1.23 -52.16
N LEU A 128 9.90 -1.29 -53.03
CA LEU A 128 8.53 -0.85 -52.72
C LEU A 128 7.93 -1.67 -51.57
N GLN A 129 8.06 -2.99 -51.63
CA GLN A 129 7.60 -3.88 -50.58
C GLN A 129 8.31 -3.62 -49.25
N LYS A 130 9.64 -3.40 -49.26
CA LYS A 130 10.43 -3.05 -48.07
C LYS A 130 9.94 -1.73 -47.47
N ALA A 131 9.74 -0.70 -48.29
CA ALA A 131 9.25 0.59 -47.84
C ALA A 131 7.85 0.48 -47.22
N TRP A 132 6.95 -0.26 -47.88
CA TRP A 132 5.57 -0.47 -47.42
C TRP A 132 5.51 -1.29 -46.13
N ARG A 133 6.22 -2.43 -46.06
CA ARG A 133 6.32 -3.24 -44.83
C ARG A 133 6.88 -2.42 -43.67
N GLY A 134 7.89 -1.57 -43.94
CA GLY A 134 8.44 -0.65 -42.96
C GLY A 134 7.44 0.41 -42.49
N ALA A 135 6.64 0.98 -43.40
CA ALA A 135 5.59 1.93 -43.06
C ALA A 135 4.50 1.29 -42.17
N LEU A 136 4.07 0.08 -42.52
CA LEU A 136 3.09 -0.68 -41.72
C LEU A 136 3.63 -1.01 -40.33
N ALA A 137 4.88 -1.47 -40.24
CA ALA A 137 5.54 -1.77 -38.96
C ALA A 137 5.65 -0.52 -38.07
N ARG A 138 6.06 0.63 -38.64
CA ARG A 138 6.10 1.91 -37.89
C ARG A 138 4.72 2.34 -37.42
N ARG A 139 3.67 2.18 -38.24
CA ARG A 139 2.28 2.46 -37.83
C ARG A 139 1.84 1.57 -36.68
N ARG A 140 2.11 0.26 -36.74
CA ARG A 140 1.82 -0.68 -35.65
C ARG A 140 2.57 -0.34 -34.37
N CYS A 141 3.86 0.01 -34.47
CA CYS A 141 4.66 0.43 -33.33
C CYS A 141 4.08 1.69 -32.65
N ARG A 142 3.68 2.70 -33.43
CA ARG A 142 3.01 3.90 -32.87
C ARG A 142 1.72 3.55 -32.10
N TYR A 143 0.89 2.67 -32.66
CA TYR A 143 -0.33 2.20 -32.00
C TYR A 143 -0.02 1.49 -30.68
N LEU A 144 0.94 0.55 -30.67
CA LEU A 144 1.35 -0.16 -29.46
C LEU A 144 1.93 0.78 -28.40
N ARG A 145 2.72 1.78 -28.81
CA ARG A 145 3.30 2.79 -27.90
C ARG A 145 2.27 3.71 -27.27
N ALA A 146 1.07 3.87 -27.86
CA ALA A 146 -0.02 4.65 -27.26
C ALA A 146 -0.46 4.08 -25.90
N ALA A 147 -0.24 2.78 -25.64
CA ALA A 147 -0.50 2.17 -24.35
C ALA A 147 0.23 2.88 -23.20
N TYR A 148 1.47 3.35 -23.41
CA TYR A 148 2.21 4.08 -22.38
C TYR A 148 1.56 5.43 -22.03
N ALA A 149 0.96 6.12 -23.01
CA ALA A 149 0.22 7.34 -22.77
C ALA A 149 -1.03 7.06 -21.92
N ILE A 150 -1.81 6.03 -22.30
CA ILE A 150 -3.00 5.61 -21.56
C ILE A 150 -2.64 5.22 -20.12
N MET A 151 -1.59 4.41 -19.93
CA MET A 151 -1.07 4.05 -18.61
C MET A 151 -0.68 5.29 -17.80
N GLY A 152 -0.06 6.28 -18.43
CA GLY A 152 0.31 7.54 -17.79
C GLY A 152 -0.89 8.32 -17.27
N TYR A 153 -1.96 8.45 -18.07
CA TYR A 153 -3.20 9.09 -17.65
C TYR A 153 -3.92 8.30 -16.55
N TYR A 154 -4.00 6.98 -16.68
CA TYR A 154 -4.63 6.12 -15.67
C TYR A 154 -3.93 6.20 -14.31
N LYS A 155 -2.59 6.17 -14.29
CA LYS A 155 -1.81 6.32 -13.04
C LYS A 155 -2.12 7.66 -12.36
N ARG A 156 -2.14 8.76 -13.10
CA ARG A 156 -2.50 10.10 -12.56
C ARG A 156 -3.94 10.13 -12.03
N HIS A 157 -4.88 9.55 -12.77
CA HIS A 157 -6.28 9.46 -12.35
C HIS A 157 -6.41 8.67 -11.04
N LYS A 158 -5.79 7.50 -10.92
CA LYS A 158 -5.83 6.68 -9.70
C LYS A 158 -5.26 7.40 -8.48
N VAL A 159 -4.15 8.11 -8.62
CA VAL A 159 -3.58 8.95 -7.56
C VAL A 159 -4.56 10.05 -7.16
N LYS A 160 -5.10 10.79 -8.13
CA LYS A 160 -6.05 11.88 -7.87
C LYS A 160 -7.34 11.38 -7.19
N ALA A 161 -7.90 10.28 -7.68
CA ALA A 161 -9.12 9.68 -7.13
C ALA A 161 -8.94 9.25 -5.67
N TYR A 162 -7.81 8.61 -5.35
CA TYR A 162 -7.48 8.23 -3.97
C TYR A 162 -7.38 9.45 -3.05
N LEU A 163 -6.68 10.52 -3.48
CA LEU A 163 -6.52 11.73 -2.67
C LEU A 163 -7.86 12.46 -2.45
N LEU A 164 -8.70 12.55 -3.48
CA LEU A 164 -10.04 13.14 -3.36
C LEU A 164 -10.92 12.34 -2.40
N GLU A 165 -10.87 11.01 -2.46
CA GLU A 165 -11.61 10.14 -1.55
C GLU A 165 -11.12 10.29 -0.10
N LEU A 166 -9.81 10.44 0.10
CA LEU A 166 -9.24 10.69 1.42
C LEU A 166 -9.71 12.05 1.99
N VAL A 167 -9.67 13.11 1.17
CA VAL A 167 -10.20 14.43 1.57
C VAL A 167 -11.68 14.34 1.92
N ARG A 168 -12.48 13.66 1.10
CA ARG A 168 -13.92 13.48 1.32
C ARG A 168 -14.23 12.73 2.61
N ARG A 169 -13.56 11.59 2.87
CA ARG A 169 -13.78 10.80 4.09
C ARG A 169 -13.34 11.52 5.35
N PHE A 170 -12.25 12.28 5.28
CA PHE A 170 -11.69 12.99 6.43
C PHE A 170 -12.21 14.43 6.57
N GLN A 171 -13.17 14.83 5.74
CA GLN A 171 -13.82 16.12 5.84
C GLN A 171 -14.60 16.21 7.15
N GLY A 172 -14.37 17.26 7.94
CA GLY A 172 -15.09 17.46 9.20
C GLY A 172 -14.70 16.51 10.34
N VAL A 173 -13.62 15.74 10.23
CA VAL A 173 -13.19 14.80 11.28
C VAL A 173 -12.95 15.47 12.63
N ARG A 174 -12.55 16.75 12.62
CA ARG A 174 -12.32 17.52 13.83
C ARG A 174 -13.57 17.74 14.68
N SER A 175 -14.75 17.77 14.07
CA SER A 175 -16.03 17.93 14.77
C SER A 175 -16.65 16.60 15.20
N MET A 176 -16.12 15.46 14.77
CA MET A 176 -16.65 14.15 15.17
C MET A 176 -16.30 13.82 16.63
N PRO A 177 -17.20 13.19 17.42
CA PRO A 177 -16.95 12.86 18.82
C PRO A 177 -15.76 11.92 19.04
N ASP A 178 -15.49 11.02 18.10
CA ASP A 178 -14.41 10.03 18.17
C ASP A 178 -13.12 10.49 17.47
N PHE A 179 -13.10 11.72 16.94
CA PHE A 179 -12.06 12.27 16.08
C PHE A 179 -11.68 11.34 14.91
N GLY A 180 -12.66 10.67 14.31
CA GLY A 180 -12.48 9.83 13.12
C GLY A 180 -11.82 8.48 13.40
N LYS A 181 -12.00 7.92 14.61
CA LYS A 181 -11.53 6.55 14.94
C LYS A 181 -12.25 5.50 14.12
N SER A 182 -13.54 5.71 13.89
CA SER A 182 -14.44 4.82 13.14
C SER A 182 -14.24 4.88 11.63
N LEU A 183 -13.50 5.87 11.11
CA LEU A 183 -13.34 6.05 9.66
C LEU A 183 -12.37 5.02 9.07
N ALA A 184 -12.85 4.32 8.05
CA ALA A 184 -12.03 3.42 7.25
C ALA A 184 -11.17 4.20 6.25
N TRP A 185 -9.87 3.95 6.25
CA TRP A 185 -8.96 4.48 5.23
C TRP A 185 -9.25 3.78 3.89
N PRO A 186 -9.30 4.51 2.77
CA PRO A 186 -9.45 3.90 1.45
C PRO A 186 -8.21 3.05 1.11
N GLU A 187 -8.37 2.10 0.18
CA GLU A 187 -7.23 1.29 -0.27
C GLU A 187 -6.28 2.12 -1.14
N PRO A 188 -4.96 2.17 -0.83
CA PRO A 188 -4.03 2.98 -1.58
C PRO A 188 -3.58 2.25 -2.86
N PRO A 189 -3.43 2.98 -3.98
CA PRO A 189 -2.61 2.49 -5.09
C PRO A 189 -1.20 2.14 -4.58
N ALA A 190 -0.56 1.11 -5.13
CA ALA A 190 0.75 0.63 -4.66
C ALA A 190 1.81 1.75 -4.52
N VAL A 191 1.80 2.73 -5.43
CA VAL A 191 2.70 3.90 -5.42
C VAL A 191 2.51 4.78 -4.17
N LEU A 192 1.32 4.77 -3.57
CA LEU A 192 0.94 5.60 -2.41
C LEU A 192 0.92 4.81 -1.09
N ALA A 193 1.32 3.54 -1.06
CA ALA A 193 1.32 2.74 0.17
C ALA A 193 2.12 3.42 1.30
N ARG A 194 3.36 3.84 1.01
CA ARG A 194 4.21 4.59 1.96
C ARG A 194 3.61 5.92 2.38
N PHE A 195 2.93 6.62 1.46
CA PHE A 195 2.26 7.87 1.76
C PHE A 195 1.10 7.65 2.75
N GLN A 196 0.31 6.58 2.56
CA GLN A 196 -0.77 6.21 3.46
C GLN A 196 -0.25 5.85 4.86
N GLU A 197 0.80 5.04 4.95
CA GLU A 197 1.41 4.67 6.24
C GLU A 197 1.84 5.91 7.03
N ASN A 198 2.55 6.84 6.39
CA ASN A 198 2.98 8.10 7.01
C ASN A 198 1.79 8.97 7.43
N SER A 199 0.76 9.05 6.58
CA SER A 199 -0.46 9.82 6.87
C SER A 199 -1.23 9.23 8.06
N GLN A 200 -1.30 7.90 8.17
CA GLN A 200 -1.93 7.23 9.31
C GLN A 200 -1.19 7.49 10.62
N GLN A 201 0.14 7.48 10.60
CA GLN A 201 0.94 7.83 11.78
C GLN A 201 0.70 9.28 12.20
N LEU A 202 0.71 10.21 11.25
CA LEU A 202 0.43 11.62 11.50
C LEU A 202 -0.99 11.81 12.07
N PHE A 203 -1.98 11.12 11.49
CA PHE A 203 -3.37 11.15 11.96
C PHE A 203 -3.50 10.63 13.39
N ARG A 204 -2.85 9.50 13.73
CA ARG A 204 -2.85 8.97 15.10
C ARG A 204 -2.26 9.96 16.11
N ARG A 205 -1.16 10.63 15.76
CA ARG A 205 -0.53 11.67 16.59
C ARG A 205 -1.43 12.90 16.75
N TRP A 206 -2.02 13.37 15.66
CA TRP A 206 -2.97 14.49 15.68
C TRP A 206 -4.18 14.16 16.55
N ARG A 207 -4.76 12.97 16.38
CA ARG A 207 -5.91 12.49 17.14
C ARG A 207 -5.61 12.38 18.64
N ALA A 208 -4.47 11.80 19.00
CA ALA A 208 -4.01 11.75 20.39
C ALA A 208 -3.89 13.16 20.99
N ARG A 209 -3.35 14.13 20.23
CA ARG A 209 -3.26 15.52 20.65
C ARG A 209 -4.64 16.17 20.85
N GLN A 210 -5.61 15.93 19.96
CA GLN A 210 -6.97 16.49 20.12
C GLN A 210 -7.64 15.95 21.40
N ILE A 211 -7.48 14.65 21.67
CA ILE A 211 -8.01 14.04 22.90
C ILE A 211 -7.35 14.65 24.14
N ILE A 212 -6.01 14.72 24.18
CA ILE A 212 -5.28 15.25 25.34
C ILE A 212 -5.58 16.73 25.56
N LYS A 213 -5.73 17.52 24.49
CA LYS A 213 -6.02 18.96 24.57
C LYS A 213 -7.33 19.27 25.31
N ASN A 214 -8.33 18.39 25.20
CA ASN A 214 -9.64 18.59 25.81
C ASN A 214 -9.70 18.19 27.29
N ILE A 215 -8.65 17.58 27.83
CA ILE A 215 -8.63 17.17 29.24
C ILE A 215 -8.10 18.34 30.08
N PRO A 216 -8.82 18.77 31.12
CA PRO A 216 -8.37 19.83 32.03
C PRO A 216 -7.00 19.53 32.67
N PRO A 217 -6.13 20.54 32.87
CA PRO A 217 -4.85 20.35 33.55
C PRO A 217 -4.97 19.75 34.97
N SER A 218 -6.08 20.03 35.68
CA SER A 218 -6.38 19.44 37.00
C SER A 218 -6.46 17.90 36.94
N ASP A 219 -6.98 17.36 35.84
CA ASP A 219 -7.32 15.94 35.73
C ASP A 219 -6.15 15.13 35.18
N MET A 220 -5.15 15.79 34.58
CA MET A 220 -3.96 15.15 34.01
C MET A 220 -3.26 14.21 34.98
N ALA A 221 -3.15 14.62 36.24
CA ALA A 221 -2.51 13.83 37.28
C ALA A 221 -3.28 12.51 37.52
N GLN A 222 -4.61 12.56 37.53
CA GLN A 222 -5.47 11.38 37.62
C GLN A 222 -5.36 10.52 36.36
N ILE A 223 -5.38 11.11 35.16
CA ILE A 223 -5.28 10.36 33.90
C ILE A 223 -3.96 9.59 33.81
N ARG A 224 -2.83 10.20 34.17
CA ARG A 224 -1.53 9.52 34.20
C ARG A 224 -1.54 8.32 35.15
N ALA A 225 -2.09 8.50 36.35
CA ALA A 225 -2.24 7.42 37.32
C ALA A 225 -3.17 6.30 36.79
N LYS A 226 -4.26 6.64 36.10
CA LYS A 226 -5.16 5.67 35.45
C LYS A 226 -4.47 4.89 34.34
N VAL A 227 -3.64 5.54 33.53
CA VAL A 227 -2.85 4.88 32.48
C VAL A 227 -1.82 3.94 33.11
N ALA A 228 -1.16 4.35 34.19
CA ALA A 228 -0.22 3.49 34.92
C ALA A 228 -0.91 2.26 35.52
N ALA A 229 -2.08 2.43 36.15
CA ALA A 229 -2.87 1.33 36.65
C ALA A 229 -3.38 0.40 35.54
N MET A 230 -3.83 0.97 34.42
CA MET A 230 -4.33 0.20 33.28
C MET A 230 -3.28 -0.77 32.74
N GLY A 231 -2.02 -0.37 32.66
CA GLY A 231 -0.94 -1.23 32.16
C GLY A 231 -0.69 -2.49 33.02
N VAL A 232 -1.16 -2.49 34.27
CA VAL A 232 -0.89 -3.57 35.24
C VAL A 232 -2.16 -4.32 35.64
N LEU A 233 -3.31 -3.66 35.70
CA LEU A 233 -4.56 -4.23 36.22
C LEU A 233 -5.54 -4.64 35.12
N HIS A 234 -5.44 -4.05 33.92
CA HIS A 234 -6.38 -4.33 32.84
C HIS A 234 -6.27 -5.79 32.38
N GLY A 235 -7.40 -6.50 32.34
CA GLY A 235 -7.47 -7.93 32.02
C GLY A 235 -7.14 -8.86 33.18
N LEU A 236 -6.42 -8.40 34.22
CA LEU A 236 -6.05 -9.21 35.39
C LEU A 236 -7.01 -9.04 36.57
N ARG A 237 -7.63 -7.87 36.72
CA ARG A 237 -8.63 -7.58 37.77
C ARG A 237 -9.95 -7.18 37.13
N LYS A 238 -11.07 -7.73 37.63
CA LYS A 238 -12.42 -7.52 37.07
C LYS A 238 -12.87 -6.05 37.09
N ASP A 239 -12.62 -5.38 38.20
CA ASP A 239 -12.88 -3.95 38.38
C ASP A 239 -11.75 -3.33 39.21
N TRP A 240 -11.29 -2.17 38.78
CA TRP A 240 -10.25 -1.39 39.43
C TRP A 240 -10.62 0.10 39.54
N GLY A 241 -11.91 0.44 39.37
CA GLY A 241 -12.41 1.80 39.60
C GLY A 241 -11.95 2.79 38.52
N CYS A 242 -11.86 2.38 37.26
CA CYS A 242 -11.38 3.25 36.18
C CYS A 242 -12.39 4.34 35.76
N GLN A 243 -13.69 4.08 35.94
CA GLN A 243 -14.77 4.95 35.49
C GLN A 243 -15.04 6.13 36.44
N ARG A 244 -14.64 6.01 37.72
CA ARG A 244 -14.85 7.05 38.74
C ARG A 244 -13.73 8.09 38.79
N GLY A 245 -13.96 9.22 39.46
CA GLY A 245 -12.92 10.18 39.83
C GLY A 245 -12.01 9.63 40.94
N TRP A 246 -10.73 10.00 40.92
CA TRP A 246 -9.72 9.55 41.89
C TRP A 246 -9.31 10.74 42.77
N ALA A 247 -9.76 10.76 44.03
CA ALA A 247 -9.62 11.90 44.92
C ALA A 247 -8.26 11.95 45.66
N ARG A 248 -7.56 10.83 45.73
CA ARG A 248 -6.27 10.60 46.42
C ARG A 248 -6.36 10.71 47.94
N ASP A 249 -6.68 11.88 48.46
CA ASP A 249 -6.71 12.16 49.90
C ASP A 249 -8.13 12.06 50.48
N TYR A 250 -8.57 10.83 50.71
CA TYR A 250 -9.92 10.54 51.19
C TYR A 250 -10.16 10.95 52.66
N LEU A 251 -9.15 10.81 53.51
CA LEU A 251 -9.28 11.06 54.95
C LEU A 251 -9.37 12.55 55.31
N SER A 252 -8.92 13.44 54.42
CA SER A 252 -9.10 14.89 54.56
C SER A 252 -10.50 15.35 54.16
N SER A 253 -11.28 14.53 53.45
CA SER A 253 -12.64 14.88 53.07
C SER A 253 -13.62 14.72 54.25
N ALA A 254 -14.40 15.77 54.51
CA ALA A 254 -15.43 15.75 55.54
C ALA A 254 -16.59 14.78 55.24
N SER A 255 -16.84 14.47 53.95
CA SER A 255 -17.84 13.49 53.54
C SER A 255 -17.45 12.07 53.97
N GLU A 256 -16.19 11.70 53.77
CA GLU A 256 -15.70 10.35 54.03
C GLU A 256 -15.28 10.12 55.47
N ASN A 257 -14.78 11.16 56.13
CA ASN A 257 -14.23 11.09 57.47
C ASN A 257 -14.94 12.05 58.43
N PRO A 258 -16.26 11.83 58.68
CA PRO A 258 -17.07 12.74 59.46
C PRO A 258 -16.53 12.89 60.89
N GLY A 259 -16.36 14.14 61.34
CA GLY A 259 -15.85 14.48 62.67
C GLY A 259 -14.35 14.27 62.89
N LEU A 260 -13.66 13.58 61.99
CA LEU A 260 -12.24 13.21 62.12
C LEU A 260 -11.34 13.75 61.00
N ALA A 261 -11.93 14.36 59.96
CA ALA A 261 -11.20 15.00 58.85
C ALA A 261 -10.30 16.16 59.31
N LEU A 262 -10.81 17.06 60.15
CA LEU A 262 -10.03 18.20 60.65
C LEU A 262 -8.85 17.75 61.56
N PRO A 263 -9.05 16.84 62.53
CA PRO A 263 -7.92 16.22 63.26
C PRO A 263 -6.88 15.55 62.35
N PHE A 264 -7.33 14.87 61.28
CA PHE A 264 -6.43 14.26 60.30
C PHE A 264 -5.62 15.31 59.55
N ALA A 265 -6.27 16.33 58.99
CA ALA A 265 -5.61 17.41 58.26
C ALA A 265 -4.56 18.14 59.13
N ARG A 266 -4.89 18.43 60.40
CA ARG A 266 -3.93 19.01 61.36
C ARG A 266 -2.72 18.08 61.59
N ARG A 267 -2.94 16.77 61.68
CA ARG A 267 -1.87 15.79 61.85
C ARG A 267 -0.98 15.69 60.61
N VAL A 268 -1.57 15.70 59.42
CA VAL A 268 -0.85 15.71 58.14
C VAL A 268 0.00 16.98 58.03
N GLN A 269 -0.56 18.14 58.40
CA GLN A 269 0.19 19.40 58.42
C GLN A 269 1.38 19.34 59.38
N ALA A 270 1.18 18.89 60.62
CA ALA A 270 2.28 18.74 61.58
C ALA A 270 3.37 17.75 61.11
N LEU A 271 3.00 16.71 60.35
CA LEU A 271 3.97 15.81 59.72
C LEU A 271 4.70 16.49 58.56
N ARG A 272 4.00 17.33 57.80
CA ARG A 272 4.60 18.10 56.71
C ARG A 272 5.60 19.12 57.21
N ASP A 273 5.31 19.76 58.33
CA ASP A 273 6.21 20.72 58.97
C ASP A 273 7.47 20.02 59.55
N LYS A 274 7.36 18.74 59.90
CA LYS A 274 8.48 17.94 60.45
C LYS A 274 9.34 17.27 59.37
N VAL A 275 8.72 16.68 58.36
CA VAL A 275 9.37 15.79 57.37
C VAL A 275 9.53 16.48 56.00
N HIS A 276 8.84 17.59 55.79
CA HIS A 276 8.89 18.38 54.54
C HIS A 276 8.59 17.56 53.28
N PHE A 277 7.60 16.67 53.37
CA PHE A 277 7.13 15.93 52.21
C PHE A 277 6.29 16.83 51.28
N GLY A 278 6.40 16.61 49.96
CA GLY A 278 5.85 17.51 48.94
C GLY A 278 4.35 17.36 48.75
N ALA A 279 3.82 16.13 48.74
CA ALA A 279 2.42 15.85 48.47
C ALA A 279 1.91 14.58 49.15
N VAL A 280 0.60 14.56 49.45
CA VAL A 280 -0.12 13.34 49.83
C VAL A 280 -0.51 12.59 48.56
N LEU A 281 -0.04 11.34 48.43
CA LEU A 281 -0.33 10.48 47.30
C LEU A 281 -1.66 9.73 47.47
N PHE A 282 -1.90 9.16 48.65
CA PHE A 282 -3.12 8.42 48.93
C PHE A 282 -3.39 8.36 50.44
N SER A 283 -4.65 8.48 50.85
CA SER A 283 -5.05 8.25 52.23
C SER A 283 -6.35 7.45 52.28
N SER A 284 -6.49 6.49 53.20
CA SER A 284 -7.75 5.74 53.36
C SER A 284 -7.84 5.06 54.71
N HIS A 285 -9.06 4.78 55.14
CA HIS A 285 -9.30 3.82 56.19
C HIS A 285 -8.97 2.42 55.71
N VAL A 286 -8.25 1.68 56.56
CA VAL A 286 -7.84 0.30 56.28
C VAL A 286 -8.14 -0.60 57.45
N ARG A 287 -8.36 -1.87 57.15
CA ARG A 287 -8.36 -2.92 58.14
C ARG A 287 -7.06 -3.69 57.99
N LYS A 288 -6.43 -4.01 59.12
CA LYS A 288 -5.13 -4.68 59.15
C LYS A 288 -5.11 -5.78 60.19
N ILE A 289 -4.34 -6.83 59.91
CA ILE A 289 -3.95 -7.85 60.90
C ILE A 289 -2.82 -7.32 61.79
N ASN A 290 -3.04 -7.32 63.11
CA ASN A 290 -2.03 -6.91 64.08
C ASN A 290 -1.07 -8.08 64.43
N ARG A 291 -0.02 -7.78 65.22
CA ARG A 291 0.97 -8.77 65.69
C ARG A 291 0.37 -9.94 66.50
N PHE A 292 -0.84 -9.78 66.99
CA PHE A 292 -1.58 -10.78 67.77
C PHE A 292 -2.61 -11.53 66.92
N ASN A 293 -2.49 -11.48 65.60
CA ASN A 293 -3.42 -12.09 64.63
C ASN A 293 -4.88 -11.59 64.77
N LYS A 294 -5.08 -10.41 65.37
CA LYS A 294 -6.40 -9.77 65.48
C LYS A 294 -6.53 -8.68 64.43
N SER A 295 -7.67 -8.65 63.79
CA SER A 295 -8.04 -7.59 62.86
C SER A 295 -8.32 -6.28 63.60
N ARG A 296 -7.83 -5.16 63.05
CA ARG A 296 -7.96 -3.83 63.65
C ARG A 296 -8.13 -2.75 62.59
N ASP A 297 -8.98 -1.78 62.90
CA ASP A 297 -9.16 -0.56 62.11
C ASP A 297 -7.94 0.35 62.25
N ARG A 298 -7.36 0.74 61.12
CA ARG A 298 -6.24 1.67 61.01
C ARG A 298 -6.51 2.65 59.87
N ALA A 299 -5.62 3.61 59.70
CA ALA A 299 -5.57 4.45 58.51
C ALA A 299 -4.19 4.32 57.88
N ILE A 300 -4.15 4.40 56.55
CA ILE A 300 -2.91 4.60 55.80
C ILE A 300 -2.87 6.02 55.27
N LEU A 301 -1.69 6.63 55.35
CA LEU A 301 -1.34 7.86 54.68
C LEU A 301 -0.07 7.59 53.91
N ILE A 302 -0.09 7.83 52.61
CA ILE A 302 1.05 7.66 51.71
C ILE A 302 1.40 9.04 51.19
N THR A 303 2.62 9.48 51.48
CA THR A 303 3.22 10.71 50.94
C THR A 303 4.20 10.36 49.82
N ASP A 304 4.81 11.35 49.20
CA ASP A 304 5.91 11.19 48.23
C ASP A 304 7.20 10.60 48.84
N GLN A 305 7.29 10.45 50.16
CA GLN A 305 8.48 9.92 50.84
C GLN A 305 8.20 8.68 51.68
N HIS A 306 7.05 8.63 52.37
CA HIS A 306 6.79 7.65 53.42
C HIS A 306 5.35 7.10 53.35
N LEU A 307 5.23 5.84 53.77
CA LEU A 307 3.96 5.19 54.10
C LEU A 307 3.80 5.19 55.63
N TYR A 308 2.75 5.85 56.09
CA TYR A 308 2.37 5.94 57.49
C TYR A 308 1.18 5.05 57.80
N LYS A 309 1.30 4.28 58.88
CA LYS A 309 0.18 3.57 59.52
C LYS A 309 -0.25 4.36 60.75
N MET A 310 -1.50 4.77 60.80
CA MET A 310 -2.05 5.66 61.83
C MET A 310 -3.19 5.00 62.62
N GLU A 311 -3.44 5.48 63.84
CA GLU A 311 -4.53 5.06 64.72
C GLU A 311 -5.66 6.11 64.73
N PRO A 312 -6.78 5.91 64.03
CA PRO A 312 -7.84 6.91 63.90
C PRO A 312 -8.42 7.37 65.26
N ARG A 313 -8.65 6.44 66.20
CA ARG A 313 -9.20 6.72 67.54
C ARG A 313 -8.30 7.60 68.42
N LYS A 314 -7.01 7.70 68.08
CA LYS A 314 -6.02 8.54 68.80
C LYS A 314 -5.63 9.74 67.94
N GLN A 315 -6.61 10.39 67.31
CA GLN A 315 -6.40 11.55 66.43
C GLN A 315 -5.28 11.32 65.40
N TYR A 316 -5.32 10.16 64.75
CA TYR A 316 -4.36 9.71 63.73
C TYR A 316 -2.89 9.71 64.20
N ARG A 317 -2.60 9.37 65.46
CA ARG A 317 -1.23 9.16 65.91
C ARG A 317 -0.50 8.15 65.00
N VAL A 318 0.67 8.52 64.50
CA VAL A 318 1.54 7.66 63.70
C VAL A 318 2.02 6.48 64.56
N MET A 319 1.84 5.26 64.05
CA MET A 319 2.21 4.02 64.72
C MET A 319 3.38 3.30 64.05
N ARG A 320 3.53 3.45 62.73
CA ARG A 320 4.66 2.92 61.95
C ARG A 320 4.87 3.87 60.79
N GLU A 321 6.13 4.24 60.59
CA GLU A 321 6.63 4.95 59.44
C GLU A 321 7.44 3.94 58.61
N LEU A 322 7.23 3.94 57.30
CA LEU A 322 7.91 3.08 56.36
C LEU A 322 8.35 3.93 55.18
N PRO A 323 9.64 4.16 54.95
CA PRO A 323 10.12 4.86 53.76
C PRO A 323 9.61 4.17 52.49
N LEU A 324 9.10 4.94 51.54
CA LEU A 324 8.61 4.39 50.28
C LEU A 324 9.72 3.66 49.53
N SER A 325 10.98 4.06 49.68
CA SER A 325 12.15 3.38 49.11
C SER A 325 12.26 1.91 49.52
N MET A 326 11.76 1.54 50.69
CA MET A 326 11.78 0.14 51.17
C MET A 326 10.66 -0.72 50.57
N VAL A 327 9.69 -0.13 49.86
CA VAL A 327 8.59 -0.87 49.21
C VAL A 327 9.05 -1.38 47.85
N THR A 328 9.22 -2.69 47.75
CA THR A 328 9.73 -3.39 46.56
C THR A 328 8.62 -3.78 45.58
N GLY A 329 7.41 -4.01 46.10
CA GLY A 329 6.27 -4.40 45.26
C GLY A 329 4.92 -4.30 45.96
N LEU A 330 3.86 -4.48 45.17
CA LEU A 330 2.47 -4.54 45.61
C LEU A 330 1.84 -5.83 45.12
N SER A 331 1.13 -6.52 45.99
CA SER A 331 0.21 -7.59 45.58
C SER A 331 -1.22 -7.19 45.83
N VAL A 332 -2.07 -7.36 44.83
CA VAL A 332 -3.50 -7.07 44.88
C VAL A 332 -4.29 -8.28 44.40
N THR A 333 -5.57 -8.33 44.75
CA THR A 333 -6.45 -9.44 44.36
C THR A 333 -7.01 -9.28 42.94
N SER A 334 -7.47 -10.38 42.35
CA SER A 334 -8.14 -10.36 41.04
C SER A 334 -9.63 -10.01 41.16
N CYS A 335 -10.22 -10.35 42.32
CA CYS A 335 -11.61 -10.10 42.66
C CYS A 335 -11.87 -8.66 43.18
N ARG A 336 -13.15 -8.32 43.40
CA ARG A 336 -13.60 -7.01 43.95
C ARG A 336 -13.16 -6.75 45.40
N ALA A 337 -12.48 -7.70 46.05
CA ALA A 337 -11.97 -7.47 47.38
C ALA A 337 -10.89 -6.40 47.36
N GLN A 338 -10.96 -5.43 48.27
CA GLN A 338 -10.00 -4.32 48.29
C GLN A 338 -8.73 -4.65 49.09
N LEU A 339 -8.15 -5.81 48.84
CA LEU A 339 -6.95 -6.28 49.52
C LEU A 339 -5.68 -5.81 48.80
N VAL A 340 -4.76 -5.26 49.58
CA VAL A 340 -3.46 -4.77 49.11
C VAL A 340 -2.36 -5.19 50.08
N VAL A 341 -1.30 -5.78 49.57
CA VAL A 341 -0.11 -6.15 50.34
C VAL A 341 1.07 -5.35 49.82
N PHE A 342 1.69 -4.57 50.69
CA PHE A 342 2.94 -3.88 50.39
C PHE A 342 4.11 -4.80 50.77
N HIS A 343 4.89 -5.21 49.78
CA HIS A 343 6.10 -5.98 49.97
C HIS A 343 7.26 -5.05 50.31
N THR A 344 7.99 -5.41 51.35
CA THR A 344 9.09 -4.60 51.87
C THR A 344 10.42 -5.33 51.77
N GLN A 345 11.49 -4.59 51.53
CA GLN A 345 12.86 -5.13 51.52
C GLN A 345 13.22 -5.82 52.84
N ASN A 346 12.67 -5.34 53.95
CA ASN A 346 12.97 -5.83 55.30
C ASN A 346 12.15 -7.08 55.68
N HIS A 347 11.41 -7.68 54.74
CA HIS A 347 10.57 -8.85 54.97
C HIS A 347 9.54 -8.68 56.12
N ASP A 348 9.02 -7.45 56.30
CA ASP A 348 7.93 -7.12 57.22
C ASP A 348 6.79 -6.40 56.47
N ASP A 349 6.14 -7.18 55.62
CA ASP A 349 5.12 -6.77 54.69
C ASP A 349 3.90 -6.20 55.41
N LEU A 350 3.22 -5.29 54.73
CA LEU A 350 2.03 -4.62 55.23
C LEU A 350 0.83 -5.09 54.42
N ALA A 351 0.07 -6.04 54.96
CA ALA A 351 -1.24 -6.42 54.44
C ALA A 351 -2.33 -5.49 55.00
N VAL A 352 -3.10 -4.88 54.10
CA VAL A 352 -4.22 -4.00 54.42
C VAL A 352 -5.40 -4.25 53.50
N CYS A 353 -6.60 -4.08 54.02
CA CYS A 353 -7.83 -4.09 53.24
C CYS A 353 -8.46 -2.70 53.31
N LEU A 354 -8.69 -2.06 52.16
CA LEU A 354 -9.39 -0.76 52.11
C LEU A 354 -10.85 -0.99 52.49
N HIS A 355 -11.37 -0.21 53.44
CA HIS A 355 -12.75 -0.34 53.94
C HIS A 355 -13.30 1.01 54.38
N LYS A 356 -14.59 1.07 54.69
CA LYS A 356 -15.33 2.32 54.97
C LYS A 356 -15.26 3.31 53.80
N THR A 357 -15.39 2.80 52.58
CA THR A 357 -15.45 3.63 51.38
C THR A 357 -16.83 4.28 51.26
N GLN A 358 -16.86 5.53 50.83
CA GLN A 358 -18.08 6.27 50.48
C GLN A 358 -17.97 6.76 49.02
N PRO A 359 -18.93 6.44 48.14
CA PRO A 359 -20.09 5.58 48.36
C PRO A 359 -19.69 4.13 48.69
N ARG A 360 -20.59 3.44 49.37
CA ARG A 360 -20.39 2.08 49.87
C ARG A 360 -20.09 1.13 48.68
N GLY A 361 -18.94 0.44 48.72
CA GLY A 361 -18.51 -0.45 47.63
C GLY A 361 -17.59 0.20 46.60
N ASP A 362 -17.22 1.47 46.79
CA ASP A 362 -16.27 2.20 45.91
C ASP A 362 -14.89 1.52 45.86
N GLU A 363 -14.38 1.23 44.65
CA GLU A 363 -13.17 0.45 44.40
C GLU A 363 -11.92 1.34 44.31
N ARG A 364 -11.05 1.24 45.32
CA ARG A 364 -9.90 2.13 45.50
C ARG A 364 -8.54 1.48 45.24
N VAL A 365 -8.50 0.17 45.02
CA VAL A 365 -7.24 -0.54 44.77
C VAL A 365 -6.56 -0.02 43.51
N GLY A 366 -7.30 0.20 42.43
CA GLY A 366 -6.72 0.67 41.17
C GLY A 366 -6.12 2.07 41.26
N GLU A 367 -6.73 2.95 42.05
CA GLU A 367 -6.18 4.27 42.31
C GLU A 367 -4.89 4.22 43.12
N LEU A 368 -4.88 3.45 44.20
CA LEU A 368 -3.69 3.27 45.04
C LEU A 368 -2.51 2.74 44.21
N VAL A 369 -2.74 1.71 43.40
CA VAL A 369 -1.73 1.14 42.49
C VAL A 369 -1.29 2.16 41.46
N GLY A 370 -2.23 2.85 40.80
CA GLY A 370 -1.94 3.82 39.76
C GLY A 370 -1.13 5.02 40.25
N VAL A 371 -1.46 5.55 41.43
CA VAL A 371 -0.74 6.68 42.02
C VAL A 371 0.67 6.28 42.44
N LEU A 372 0.83 5.10 43.04
CA LEU A 372 2.16 4.60 43.43
C LEU A 372 3.03 4.31 42.21
N LEU A 373 2.49 3.67 41.17
CA LEU A 373 3.21 3.43 39.92
C LEU A 373 3.61 4.74 39.24
N GLU A 374 2.74 5.75 39.20
CA GLU A 374 3.07 7.04 38.61
C GLU A 374 4.17 7.77 39.40
N HIS A 375 4.12 7.71 40.73
CA HIS A 375 5.16 8.27 41.59
C HIS A 375 6.50 7.54 41.42
N CYS A 376 6.50 6.21 41.38
CA CYS A 376 7.69 5.39 41.12
C CYS A 376 8.27 5.67 39.73
N ARG A 377 7.43 5.83 38.70
CA ARG A 377 7.85 6.23 37.36
C ARG A 377 8.54 7.60 37.34
N THR A 378 8.00 8.57 38.07
CA THR A 378 8.57 9.92 38.18
C THR A 378 9.91 9.91 38.91
N THR A 379 10.08 9.02 39.88
CA THR A 379 11.32 8.84 40.67
C THR A 379 12.30 7.83 40.06
N LYS A 380 12.02 7.31 38.85
CA LYS A 380 12.80 6.27 38.15
C LYS A 380 13.03 4.99 38.98
N ARG A 381 12.07 4.63 39.83
CA ARG A 381 12.10 3.40 40.62
C ARG A 381 11.13 2.38 40.01
N GLU A 382 11.53 1.12 39.98
CA GLU A 382 10.63 0.03 39.61
C GLU A 382 9.81 -0.41 40.82
N LEU A 383 8.52 -0.68 40.60
CA LEU A 383 7.61 -1.23 41.58
C LEU A 383 6.90 -2.42 40.93
N GLN A 384 7.20 -3.62 41.40
CA GLN A 384 6.58 -4.83 40.87
C GLN A 384 5.15 -4.95 41.40
N VAL A 385 4.19 -5.21 40.53
CA VAL A 385 2.80 -5.39 40.93
C VAL A 385 2.31 -6.77 40.49
N GLN A 386 1.78 -7.53 41.43
CA GLN A 386 1.25 -8.87 41.20
C GLN A 386 -0.25 -8.90 41.48
N VAL A 387 -1.02 -9.53 40.59
CA VAL A 387 -2.46 -9.74 40.77
C VAL A 387 -2.69 -11.22 41.07
N SER A 388 -3.11 -11.55 42.29
CA SER A 388 -3.36 -12.93 42.72
C SER A 388 -4.35 -12.95 43.90
N ASP A 389 -5.25 -13.94 43.92
CA ASP A 389 -6.13 -14.17 45.07
C ASP A 389 -5.46 -15.00 46.18
N ARG A 390 -4.27 -15.54 45.91
CA ARG A 390 -3.40 -16.24 46.87
C ARG A 390 -2.08 -15.49 46.96
N ILE A 391 -1.98 -14.60 47.95
CA ILE A 391 -0.85 -13.70 48.11
C ILE A 391 0.09 -14.24 49.19
N GLN A 392 1.34 -14.51 48.83
CA GLN A 392 2.36 -14.86 49.79
C GLN A 392 2.97 -13.59 50.37
N LEU A 393 3.04 -13.49 51.70
CA LEU A 393 3.58 -12.32 52.39
C LEU A 393 4.52 -12.71 53.52
N SER A 394 5.50 -11.86 53.81
CA SER A 394 6.44 -12.06 54.90
C SER A 394 6.10 -11.17 56.09
N LEU A 395 5.82 -11.75 57.25
CA LEU A 395 5.65 -11.00 58.50
C LEU A 395 6.80 -11.34 59.43
N ARG A 396 7.71 -10.36 59.61
CA ARG A 396 8.93 -10.51 60.42
C ARG A 396 9.78 -11.71 59.96
N GLY A 397 9.97 -11.84 58.65
CA GLY A 397 10.74 -12.92 58.05
C GLY A 397 10.01 -14.27 57.91
N ARG A 398 8.82 -14.44 58.50
CA ARG A 398 8.02 -15.67 58.34
C ARG A 398 7.06 -15.53 57.16
N LYS A 399 7.19 -16.42 56.19
CA LYS A 399 6.28 -16.56 55.05
C LYS A 399 4.90 -17.03 55.53
N ARG A 400 3.83 -16.35 55.12
CA ARG A 400 2.44 -16.72 55.37
C ARG A 400 1.63 -16.55 54.10
N LEU A 401 0.57 -17.33 53.96
CA LEU A 401 -0.37 -17.19 52.85
C LEU A 401 -1.56 -16.32 53.25
N LEU A 402 -1.97 -15.41 52.38
CA LEU A 402 -3.19 -14.63 52.52
C LEU A 402 -4.11 -14.92 51.35
N THR A 403 -5.30 -15.43 51.66
CA THR A 403 -6.34 -15.72 50.68
C THR A 403 -7.56 -14.85 50.93
N VAL A 404 -8.40 -14.73 49.90
CA VAL A 404 -9.69 -14.02 49.99
C VAL A 404 -10.83 -15.00 49.79
N GLU A 405 -11.80 -14.95 50.69
CA GLU A 405 -13.04 -15.72 50.61
C GLU A 405 -14.23 -14.78 50.68
N THR A 406 -15.22 -15.00 49.82
CA THR A 406 -16.45 -14.19 49.83
C THR A 406 -17.51 -14.91 50.65
N GLN A 407 -18.06 -14.24 51.67
CA GLN A 407 -19.13 -14.79 52.51
C GLN A 407 -20.33 -13.84 52.54
N PRO A 408 -21.57 -14.37 52.39
CA PRO A 408 -22.78 -13.55 52.42
C PRO A 408 -23.07 -12.97 53.82
N ASP A 409 -22.67 -13.66 54.90
CA ASP A 409 -23.03 -13.30 56.28
C ASP A 409 -22.14 -12.22 56.91
N VAL A 410 -21.14 -11.72 56.19
CA VAL A 410 -20.14 -10.79 56.73
C VAL A 410 -20.51 -9.35 56.37
N ALA A 411 -20.92 -8.55 57.36
CA ALA A 411 -21.34 -7.16 57.14
C ALA A 411 -20.18 -6.18 56.78
N ALA A 412 -18.95 -6.49 57.17
CA ALA A 412 -17.76 -5.68 56.89
C ALA A 412 -16.53 -6.57 56.73
N PRO A 413 -15.60 -6.24 55.81
CA PRO A 413 -14.47 -7.12 55.50
C PRO A 413 -13.62 -7.35 56.74
N ASP A 414 -13.26 -8.60 57.06
CA ASP A 414 -12.49 -8.92 58.26
C ASP A 414 -11.46 -10.02 58.06
N PHE A 415 -10.34 -9.93 58.79
CA PHE A 415 -9.28 -10.93 58.71
C PHE A 415 -9.39 -11.95 59.83
N ARG A 416 -9.29 -13.24 59.52
CA ARG A 416 -9.11 -14.31 60.50
C ARG A 416 -7.88 -15.15 60.20
N LYS A 417 -7.37 -15.82 61.23
CA LYS A 417 -6.25 -16.76 61.13
C LYS A 417 -6.73 -18.06 60.49
N SER A 418 -5.94 -18.59 59.56
CA SER A 418 -6.10 -19.93 58.97
C SER A 418 -4.85 -20.77 59.28
N ARG A 419 -4.87 -22.06 58.92
CA ARG A 419 -3.79 -23.02 59.22
C ARG A 419 -2.43 -22.54 58.69
N ASP A 420 -2.40 -22.06 57.44
CA ASP A 420 -1.16 -21.66 56.75
C ASP A 420 -0.97 -20.14 56.63
N GLY A 421 -1.83 -19.35 57.30
CA GLY A 421 -1.74 -17.90 57.27
C GLY A 421 -3.05 -17.21 57.66
N PHE A 422 -3.65 -16.49 56.72
CA PHE A 422 -4.80 -15.62 56.97
C PHE A 422 -5.81 -15.68 55.82
N VAL A 423 -7.08 -15.49 56.17
CA VAL A 423 -8.18 -15.35 55.22
C VAL A 423 -8.81 -13.99 55.44
N LEU A 424 -8.95 -13.20 54.37
CA LEU A 424 -9.81 -12.02 54.34
C LEU A 424 -11.21 -12.47 53.92
N TYR A 425 -12.18 -12.32 54.81
CA TYR A 425 -13.58 -12.51 54.49
C TYR A 425 -14.12 -11.22 53.90
N TRP A 426 -14.56 -11.27 52.64
CA TRP A 426 -15.15 -10.15 51.91
C TRP A 426 -16.67 -10.32 51.84
N PRO A 427 -17.48 -9.26 52.07
CA PRO A 427 -18.93 -9.38 51.99
C PRO A 427 -19.40 -9.72 50.57
N GLY A 428 -20.31 -10.69 50.45
CA GLY A 428 -20.90 -11.09 49.16
C GLY A 428 -21.91 -10.08 48.59
N SER A 429 -22.53 -9.26 49.43
CA SER A 429 -23.67 -8.39 49.08
C SER A 429 -23.27 -6.94 48.76
N TRP A 430 -22.29 -6.73 47.87
CA TRP A 430 -22.04 -5.42 47.24
C TRP A 430 -22.35 -5.49 45.73
N GLY A 431 -23.39 -6.23 45.37
CA GLY A 431 -23.86 -6.41 44.00
C GLY A 431 -25.36 -6.18 43.93
N GLY A 432 -25.73 -4.94 43.62
CA GLY A 432 -26.87 -4.59 42.79
C GLY A 432 -26.30 -3.85 41.58
#